data_AF-A0A7T1AMB2-F1
#
_entry.id   AF-A0A7T1AMB2-F1
#
_cell.length_a   1.000
_cell.length_b   1.000
_cell.length_c   1.000
_cell.angle_alpha   90.00
_cell.angle_beta   90.00
_cell.angle_gamma   90.00
#
_symmetry.space_group_name_H-M   'P 1'
#
loop_
_entity.id
_entity.type
_entity.pdbx_description
1 polymer ?
#
loop_
_entity_poly.entity_id
_entity_poly.type
_entity_poly.pdbx_seq_one_letter_code
_entity_poly.pdbx_strand_id
1 'polypeptide(L)'
;MISKPIGEILLEKNLITKEQLAQALELQKETGSLLGEILISLGFVNPIQLYQVITQQGSFEYAGENLKLLTQKIDPELLSVFSSQDFFQFSFFPYRYNQDELEILTPNPKNSSLQHFLEKKFPEKKLVFKLITLYELDWLAHIFFKDKFLQEATSGLFYRSPEESAIRVFTPVQWIGLGFLCALIVIGIFTLPRLTVLILLGLANLFYAMNVIFRFVLSSSGAKLDATSSLFKKNEDQIRSGDLPIYSILLPLYYEPQSVIRQLTTAIRNLDYPPEKLDVIFLIEEDDHETLIHCKAEKPPYNVRFVIVPEGIPKTKPRACNFGLAFARGEFLTIYDAEDIPERDQLKKSVAYFRSSSPDIMCFQNALNFYNANQNFLTRLFTLEYSYWFDYLLPGLYINHLPIPLGGTSNHFRTQILRELGGWDPYNVTEDADLGMRASYRGYRVGVLPSTTFEEANSQIKNWIRQRSRWLKGYLQTFLVHNRHPLQVIRNSGWKGWFTLQVFIGGTTLGQACSLILWILFFIWLFNRGEFLQSYFSGPILYLGVFNLIIGNFLGIYLSMLAVFRRGIDKLIFYSLLNPLYWWLTSIAAWKGIFQLFTRPFFWEKTIHGLQLEEKQDE
;
A
#
# COMPACT_ATOMS: atom_id res chain seq x y z
N MET A 1 32.54 -9.74 37.93
CA MET A 1 31.28 -9.99 38.66
C MET A 1 30.25 -10.41 37.62
N ILE A 2 29.62 -11.58 37.79
CA ILE A 2 28.48 -11.97 36.94
C ILE A 2 27.34 -11.04 37.32
N SER A 3 26.95 -10.12 36.42
CA SER A 3 25.80 -9.24 36.65
C SER A 3 24.55 -10.08 36.86
N LYS A 4 23.75 -9.78 37.88
CA LYS A 4 22.48 -10.48 38.13
C LYS A 4 21.61 -10.52 36.86
N PRO A 5 20.88 -11.61 36.57
CA PRO A 5 19.92 -11.65 35.46
C PRO A 5 18.87 -10.55 35.56
N ILE A 6 18.44 -10.00 34.42
CA ILE A 6 17.55 -8.85 34.39
C ILE A 6 16.19 -9.13 35.05
N GLY A 7 15.67 -10.35 34.87
CA GLY A 7 14.42 -10.79 35.48
C GLY A 7 14.46 -10.78 37.01
N GLU A 8 15.60 -11.12 37.62
CA GLU A 8 15.77 -11.06 39.08
C GLU A 8 15.78 -9.62 39.58
N ILE A 9 16.46 -8.71 38.88
CA ILE A 9 16.49 -7.29 39.25
C ILE A 9 15.08 -6.68 39.15
N LEU A 10 14.31 -7.06 38.13
CA LEU A 10 12.92 -6.61 37.97
C LEU A 10 12.01 -7.15 39.09
N LEU A 11 12.20 -8.40 39.52
CA LEU A 11 11.49 -8.97 40.68
C LEU A 11 11.86 -8.27 41.99
N GLU A 12 13.15 -8.04 42.25
CA GLU A 12 13.64 -7.36 43.45
C GLU A 12 13.06 -5.94 43.59
N LYS A 13 12.80 -5.27 42.46
CA LYS A 13 12.19 -3.94 42.40
C LYS A 13 10.66 -3.95 42.41
N ASN A 14 10.02 -5.12 42.49
CA ASN A 14 8.57 -5.28 42.37
C ASN A 14 8.00 -4.69 41.08
N LEU A 15 8.77 -4.72 39.99
CA LEU A 15 8.32 -4.25 38.67
C LEU A 15 7.58 -5.33 37.89
N ILE A 16 7.83 -6.61 38.19
CA ILE A 16 7.12 -7.77 37.64
C ILE A 16 6.83 -8.79 38.73
N THR A 17 5.90 -9.71 38.47
CA THR A 17 5.65 -10.89 39.32
C THR A 17 6.42 -12.12 38.81
N LYS A 18 6.48 -13.18 39.64
CA LYS A 18 7.13 -14.44 39.25
C LYS A 18 6.39 -15.12 38.09
N GLU A 19 5.07 -15.01 38.08
CA GLU A 19 4.18 -15.52 37.03
C GLU A 19 4.44 -14.80 35.72
N GLN A 20 4.54 -13.46 35.75
CA GLN A 20 4.88 -12.65 34.59
C GLN A 20 6.26 -12.98 34.03
N LEU A 21 7.26 -13.17 34.91
CA LEU A 21 8.59 -13.58 34.49
C LEU A 21 8.59 -14.99 33.87
N ALA A 22 7.86 -15.94 34.46
CA ALA A 22 7.75 -17.30 33.94
C ALA A 22 7.12 -17.31 32.53
N GLN A 23 6.03 -16.57 32.34
CA GLN A 23 5.39 -16.40 31.03
C GLN A 23 6.35 -15.79 30.00
N ALA A 24 7.09 -14.74 30.37
CA ALA A 24 8.03 -14.10 29.47
C ALA A 24 9.23 -15.00 29.11
N LEU A 25 9.69 -15.84 30.05
CA LEU A 25 10.74 -16.84 29.81
C LEU A 25 10.27 -17.99 28.90
N GLU A 26 9.00 -18.38 28.98
CA GLU A 26 8.41 -19.36 28.06
C GLU A 26 8.39 -18.81 26.63
N LEU A 27 7.86 -17.60 26.45
CA LEU A 27 7.89 -16.91 25.15
C LEU A 27 9.31 -16.68 24.64
N GLN A 28 10.26 -16.39 25.52
CA GLN A 28 11.67 -16.26 25.13
C GLN A 28 12.23 -17.55 24.52
N LYS A 29 11.86 -18.72 25.07
CA LYS A 29 12.28 -20.02 24.52
C LYS A 29 11.69 -20.28 23.14
N GLU A 30 10.45 -19.83 22.90
CA GLU A 30 9.76 -20.02 21.63
C GLU A 30 10.23 -19.05 20.52
N THR A 31 10.43 -17.79 20.89
CA THR A 31 10.66 -16.66 19.96
C THR A 31 12.13 -16.28 19.81
N GLY A 32 12.99 -16.69 20.75
CA GLY A 32 14.39 -16.28 20.81
C GLY A 32 14.59 -14.78 21.09
N SER A 33 13.52 -14.02 21.32
CA SER A 33 13.56 -12.57 21.52
C SER A 33 14.21 -12.20 22.87
N LEU A 34 14.62 -10.94 23.02
CA LEU A 34 15.17 -10.48 24.29
C LEU A 34 14.07 -10.42 25.36
N LEU A 35 14.36 -10.92 26.57
CA LEU A 35 13.40 -10.96 27.67
C LEU A 35 12.79 -9.59 27.96
N GLY A 36 13.58 -8.52 27.87
CA GLY A 36 13.10 -7.15 28.06
C GLY A 36 12.08 -6.72 27.01
N GLU A 37 12.28 -7.08 25.74
CA GLU A 37 11.36 -6.75 24.64
C GLU A 37 10.03 -7.48 24.81
N ILE A 38 10.08 -8.75 25.24
CA ILE A 38 8.89 -9.55 25.57
C ILE A 38 8.12 -8.92 26.73
N LEU A 39 8.80 -8.52 27.81
CA LEU A 39 8.15 -7.89 28.96
C LEU A 39 7.48 -6.55 28.60
N ILE A 40 8.08 -5.78 27.68
CA ILE A 40 7.51 -4.55 27.14
C ILE A 40 6.31 -4.86 26.25
N SER A 41 6.40 -5.83 25.34
CA SER A 41 5.32 -6.16 24.40
C SER A 41 4.08 -6.70 25.10
N LEU A 42 4.25 -7.46 26.19
CA LEU A 42 3.18 -7.94 27.06
C LEU A 42 2.61 -6.84 27.98
N GLY A 43 3.23 -5.66 28.02
CA GLY A 43 2.80 -4.55 28.87
C GLY A 43 3.10 -4.75 30.36
N PHE A 44 3.98 -5.69 30.72
CA PHE A 44 4.33 -5.96 32.13
C PHE A 44 5.27 -4.90 32.70
N VAL A 45 6.13 -4.32 31.87
CA VAL A 45 7.09 -3.28 32.26
C VAL A 45 7.06 -2.17 31.23
N ASN A 46 7.12 -0.91 31.67
CA ASN A 46 7.26 0.19 30.72
C ASN A 46 8.72 0.33 30.22
N PRO A 47 8.94 0.91 29.03
CA PRO A 47 10.30 1.02 28.47
C PRO A 47 11.31 1.71 29.38
N ILE A 48 10.93 2.79 30.06
CA ILE A 48 11.84 3.57 30.92
C ILE A 48 12.31 2.71 32.11
N GLN A 49 11.39 2.03 32.79
CA GLN A 49 11.69 1.13 33.91
C GLN A 49 12.66 0.03 33.50
N LEU A 50 12.44 -0.60 32.33
CA LEU A 50 13.34 -1.63 31.84
C LEU A 50 14.74 -1.07 31.60
N TYR A 51 14.86 0.08 30.91
CA TYR A 51 16.15 0.65 30.56
C TYR A 51 16.93 1.12 31.80
N GLN A 52 16.25 1.66 32.82
CA GLN A 52 16.85 1.95 34.13
C GLN A 52 17.36 0.71 34.86
N VAL A 53 16.75 -0.46 34.61
CA VAL A 53 17.26 -1.73 35.14
C VAL A 53 18.45 -2.23 34.31
N ILE A 54 18.42 -2.09 32.98
CA ILE A 54 19.55 -2.43 32.11
C ILE A 54 20.81 -1.63 32.50
N THR A 55 20.66 -0.36 32.88
CA THR A 55 21.78 0.50 33.32
C THR A 55 22.32 0.13 34.69
N GLN A 56 21.56 -0.58 35.52
CA GLN A 56 22.05 -1.13 36.78
C GLN A 56 22.73 -2.49 36.57
N GLN A 57 22.26 -3.24 35.57
CA GLN A 57 22.84 -4.53 35.20
C GLN A 57 24.17 -4.36 34.44
N GLY A 58 24.24 -3.38 33.54
CA GLY A 58 25.44 -3.06 32.74
C GLY A 58 26.10 -1.77 33.19
N SER A 59 27.37 -1.54 32.80
CA SER A 59 28.08 -0.28 33.05
C SER A 59 27.72 0.79 32.00
N PHE A 60 26.42 0.99 31.75
CA PHE A 60 25.93 1.97 30.76
C PHE A 60 25.18 3.11 31.46
N GLU A 61 25.38 4.33 30.98
CA GLU A 61 24.65 5.52 31.43
C GLU A 61 23.31 5.63 30.66
N TYR A 62 22.21 5.88 31.37
CA TYR A 62 20.94 6.24 30.74
C TYR A 62 20.90 7.74 30.45
N ALA A 63 20.76 8.13 29.18
CA ALA A 63 20.72 9.55 28.79
C ALA A 63 19.29 10.10 28.65
N GLY A 64 18.27 9.24 28.72
CA GLY A 64 16.87 9.59 28.41
C GLY A 64 16.11 10.38 29.49
N GLU A 65 16.66 10.57 30.69
CA GLU A 65 15.92 11.15 31.84
C GLU A 65 15.35 12.54 31.57
N ASN A 66 16.04 13.36 30.77
CA ASN A 66 15.57 14.70 30.38
C ASN A 66 15.81 14.95 28.90
N LEU A 67 14.81 14.62 28.10
CA LEU A 67 14.80 14.81 26.65
C LEU A 67 15.08 16.26 26.21
N LYS A 68 14.59 17.27 26.94
CA LYS A 68 14.88 18.68 26.60
C LYS A 68 16.36 19.00 26.76
N LEU A 69 16.95 18.60 27.89
CA LEU A 69 18.38 18.79 28.11
C LEU A 69 19.22 17.99 27.10
N LEU A 70 18.75 16.80 26.72
CA LEU A 70 19.39 15.95 25.72
C LEU A 70 19.48 16.68 24.37
N THR A 71 18.39 17.30 23.90
CA THR A 71 18.39 18.08 22.64
C THR A 71 19.37 19.24 22.63
N GLN A 72 19.55 19.94 23.76
CA GLN A 72 20.47 21.08 23.87
C GLN A 72 21.94 20.67 23.81
N LYS A 73 22.23 19.39 24.09
CA LYS A 73 23.59 18.86 24.19
C LYS A 73 24.05 18.12 22.93
N ILE A 74 23.13 17.90 21.98
CA ILE A 74 23.42 17.25 20.70
C ILE A 74 24.22 18.21 19.82
N ASP A 75 25.34 17.72 19.30
CA ASP A 75 26.17 18.46 18.35
C ASP A 75 25.51 18.46 16.96
N PRO A 76 25.10 19.62 16.42
CA PRO A 76 24.46 19.71 15.11
C PRO A 76 25.38 19.31 13.95
N GLU A 77 26.70 19.50 14.08
CA GLU A 77 27.63 19.19 13.00
C GLU A 77 27.67 17.68 12.74
N LEU A 78 27.58 16.87 13.79
CA LEU A 78 27.49 15.41 13.66
C LEU A 78 26.28 14.94 12.86
N LEU A 79 25.15 15.65 12.95
CA LEU A 79 23.93 15.28 12.22
C LEU A 79 24.10 15.38 10.71
N SER A 80 24.98 16.27 10.24
CA SER A 80 25.28 16.44 8.82
C SER A 80 26.14 15.30 8.24
N VAL A 81 26.87 14.57 9.10
CA VAL A 81 27.80 13.53 8.70
C VAL A 81 27.07 12.23 8.32
N PHE A 82 25.89 11.99 8.89
CA PHE A 82 25.11 10.77 8.67
C PHE A 82 23.94 11.00 7.71
N SER A 83 23.61 9.95 6.96
CA SER A 83 22.35 9.95 6.23
C SER A 83 21.21 9.81 7.25
N SER A 84 20.04 10.35 6.93
CA SER A 84 18.89 10.22 7.83
C SER A 84 18.38 8.78 7.93
N GLN A 85 18.78 7.91 6.99
CA GLN A 85 18.48 6.49 6.98
C GLN A 85 19.43 5.68 7.89
N ASP A 86 20.67 6.15 8.07
CA ASP A 86 21.67 5.49 8.92
C ASP A 86 21.15 5.34 10.36
N PHE A 87 20.53 6.38 10.90
CA PHE A 87 20.04 6.42 12.29
C PHE A 87 19.04 5.32 12.61
N PHE A 88 18.14 5.00 11.67
CA PHE A 88 17.13 3.97 11.87
C PHE A 88 17.65 2.59 11.52
N GLN A 89 18.43 2.47 10.45
CA GLN A 89 19.02 1.19 10.04
C GLN A 89 19.90 0.60 11.14
N PHE A 90 20.70 1.43 11.82
CA PHE A 90 21.58 0.99 12.90
C PHE A 90 21.04 1.32 14.30
N SER A 91 19.84 1.92 14.40
CA SER A 91 19.19 2.33 15.66
C SER A 91 20.13 3.10 16.59
N PHE A 92 20.52 4.32 16.19
CA PHE A 92 21.37 5.20 16.99
C PHE A 92 21.12 6.67 16.71
N PHE A 93 21.60 7.53 17.61
CA PHE A 93 21.62 8.98 17.45
C PHE A 93 22.98 9.53 17.94
N PRO A 94 23.70 10.33 17.13
CA PRO A 94 24.97 10.91 17.55
C PRO A 94 24.73 11.97 18.62
N TYR A 95 25.51 11.91 19.69
CA TYR A 95 25.33 12.81 20.82
C TYR A 95 26.37 13.92 20.83
N ARG A 96 27.64 13.55 21.01
CA ARG A 96 28.75 14.49 21.19
C ARG A 96 30.01 13.97 20.54
N TYR A 97 30.83 14.91 20.14
CA TYR A 97 32.11 14.66 19.50
C TYR A 97 33.22 15.45 20.20
N ASN A 98 34.23 14.73 20.70
CA ASN A 98 35.43 15.30 21.30
C ASN A 98 36.68 14.85 20.52
N GLN A 99 37.87 15.34 20.90
CA GLN A 99 39.13 15.02 20.21
C GLN A 99 39.46 13.52 20.18
N ASP A 100 39.04 12.73 21.18
CA ASP A 100 39.34 11.29 21.24
C ASP A 100 38.10 10.38 21.32
N GLU A 101 36.91 10.93 21.61
CA GLU A 101 35.70 10.15 21.90
C GLU A 101 34.51 10.59 21.06
N LEU A 102 33.69 9.61 20.65
CA LEU A 102 32.40 9.80 20.00
C LEU A 102 31.31 9.18 20.89
N GLU A 103 30.48 10.04 21.48
CA GLU A 103 29.33 9.62 22.29
C GLU A 103 28.12 9.35 21.39
N ILE A 104 27.52 8.17 21.55
CA ILE A 104 26.38 7.71 20.75
C ILE A 104 25.23 7.28 21.67
N LEU A 105 24.02 7.75 21.36
CA LEU A 105 22.79 7.28 21.99
C LEU A 105 22.28 6.07 21.22
N THR A 106 21.95 4.97 21.90
CA THR A 106 21.36 3.80 21.25
C THR A 106 20.50 2.98 22.22
N PRO A 107 19.42 2.34 21.73
CA PRO A 107 18.69 1.32 22.47
C PRO A 107 19.48 0.02 22.68
N ASN A 108 20.47 -0.28 21.84
CA ASN A 108 21.23 -1.52 21.92
C ASN A 108 22.74 -1.26 21.75
N PRO A 109 23.46 -0.98 22.86
CA PRO A 109 24.90 -0.70 22.83
C PRO A 109 25.75 -1.92 22.43
N LYS A 110 25.16 -3.12 22.38
CA LYS A 110 25.84 -4.36 21.96
C LYS A 110 25.59 -4.70 20.48
N ASN A 111 24.98 -3.80 19.71
CA ASN A 111 24.76 -4.00 18.28
C ASN A 111 26.10 -3.97 17.52
N SER A 112 26.59 -5.14 17.11
CA SER A 112 27.85 -5.29 16.38
C SER A 112 27.85 -4.61 15.02
N SER A 113 26.69 -4.53 14.35
CA SER A 113 26.57 -3.86 13.04
C SER A 113 26.72 -2.35 13.19
N LEU A 114 26.10 -1.77 14.22
CA LEU A 114 26.28 -0.35 14.57
C LEU A 114 27.74 -0.06 14.91
N GLN A 115 28.35 -0.88 15.76
CA GLN A 115 29.74 -0.71 16.16
C GLN A 115 30.67 -0.74 14.95
N HIS A 116 30.54 -1.76 14.08
CA HIS A 116 31.35 -1.86 12.87
C HIS A 116 31.14 -0.69 11.90
N PHE A 117 29.90 -0.22 11.74
CA PHE A 117 29.58 0.94 10.91
C PHE A 117 30.27 2.22 11.41
N LEU A 118 30.22 2.45 12.73
CA LEU A 118 30.83 3.61 13.36
C LEU A 118 32.35 3.53 13.36
N GLU A 119 32.95 2.38 13.67
CA GLU A 119 34.40 2.16 13.61
C GLU A 119 34.96 2.38 12.21
N LYS A 120 34.23 1.96 11.17
CA LYS A 120 34.63 2.22 9.77
C LYS A 120 34.62 3.71 9.43
N LYS A 121 33.66 4.45 9.98
CA LYS A 121 33.46 5.88 9.68
C LYS A 121 34.35 6.78 10.55
N PHE A 122 34.70 6.34 11.76
CA PHE A 122 35.51 7.04 12.76
C PHE A 122 36.56 6.10 13.38
N PRO A 123 37.57 5.65 12.61
CA PRO A 123 38.51 4.61 13.06
C PRO A 123 39.44 5.03 14.21
N GLU A 124 39.67 6.32 14.38
CA GLU A 124 40.57 6.87 15.40
C GLU A 124 39.84 7.27 16.70
N LYS A 125 38.52 7.03 16.79
CA LYS A 125 37.70 7.48 17.91
C LYS A 125 37.31 6.33 18.81
N LYS A 126 37.37 6.57 20.12
CA LYS A 126 36.78 5.69 21.11
C LYS A 126 35.27 5.89 21.16
N LEU A 127 34.51 4.83 20.93
CA LEU A 127 33.05 4.85 20.96
C LEU A 127 32.54 4.72 22.41
N VAL A 128 31.69 5.67 22.81
CA VAL A 128 31.03 5.67 24.13
C VAL A 128 29.53 5.59 23.93
N PHE A 129 28.92 4.45 24.30
CA PHE A 129 27.48 4.25 24.13
C PHE A 129 26.70 4.64 25.38
N LYS A 130 25.64 5.42 25.19
CA LYS A 130 24.64 5.78 26.21
C LYS A 130 23.28 5.22 25.82
N LEU A 131 22.56 4.73 26.80
CA LEU A 131 21.26 4.09 26.60
C LEU A 131 20.15 5.13 26.48
N ILE A 132 19.33 4.96 25.44
CA ILE A 132 18.03 5.61 25.28
C ILE A 132 17.01 4.56 24.84
N THR A 133 15.74 4.75 25.13
CA THR A 133 14.68 3.86 24.64
C THR A 133 14.46 4.07 23.13
N LEU A 134 13.81 3.11 22.48
CA LEU A 134 13.37 3.25 21.08
C LEU A 134 12.42 4.45 20.88
N TYR A 135 11.59 4.76 21.88
CA TYR A 135 10.68 5.91 21.87
C TYR A 135 11.44 7.24 21.87
N GLU A 136 12.48 7.33 22.69
CA GLU A 136 13.32 8.52 22.77
C GLU A 136 14.13 8.71 21.48
N LEU A 137 14.61 7.61 20.88
CA LEU A 137 15.26 7.64 19.57
C LEU A 137 14.33 8.20 18.48
N ASP A 138 13.09 7.71 18.42
CA ASP A 138 12.10 8.20 17.45
C ASP A 138 11.74 9.68 17.69
N TRP A 139 11.62 10.07 18.96
CA TRP A 139 11.35 11.46 19.34
C TRP A 139 12.50 12.40 18.93
N LEU A 140 13.75 11.99 19.13
CA LEU A 140 14.93 12.73 18.65
C LEU A 140 14.93 12.82 17.12
N ALA A 141 14.68 11.71 16.43
CA ALA A 141 14.61 11.70 14.99
C ALA A 141 13.50 12.61 14.46
N HIS A 142 12.34 12.63 15.13
CA HIS A 142 11.26 13.56 14.82
C HIS A 142 11.74 15.01 14.99
N ILE A 143 12.36 15.39 16.10
CA ILE A 143 12.76 16.79 16.32
C ILE A 143 13.81 17.27 15.31
N PHE A 144 14.86 16.48 15.08
CA PHE A 144 16.01 16.93 14.31
C PHE A 144 15.87 16.71 12.80
N PHE A 145 15.02 15.77 12.37
CA PHE A 145 14.88 15.40 10.97
C PHE A 145 13.45 15.53 10.43
N LYS A 146 12.49 16.09 11.19
CA LYS A 146 11.09 16.34 10.75
C LYS A 146 11.05 16.93 9.34
N ASP A 147 11.75 18.05 9.11
CA ASP A 147 11.70 18.76 7.83
C ASP A 147 12.35 17.96 6.70
N LYS A 148 13.45 17.26 7.00
CA LYS A 148 14.13 16.41 6.03
C LYS A 148 13.27 15.22 5.62
N PHE A 149 12.65 14.54 6.58
CA PHE A 149 11.72 13.43 6.31
C PHE A 149 10.47 13.90 5.59
N LEU A 150 9.93 15.07 5.94
CA LEU A 150 8.78 15.64 5.27
C LEU A 150 9.11 15.99 3.81
N GLN A 151 10.25 16.62 3.56
CA GLN A 151 10.72 16.95 2.21
C GLN A 151 10.95 15.67 1.39
N GLU A 152 11.60 14.68 1.97
CA GLU A 152 11.84 13.38 1.36
C GLU A 152 10.52 12.66 1.03
N ALA A 153 9.58 12.63 1.98
CA ALA A 153 8.26 12.02 1.83
C ALA A 153 7.39 12.71 0.77
N THR A 154 7.61 14.00 0.54
CA THR A 154 6.84 14.83 -0.39
C THR A 154 7.47 14.92 -1.78
N SER A 155 8.79 14.97 -1.87
CA SER A 155 9.50 15.35 -3.10
C SER A 155 10.71 14.48 -3.43
N GLY A 156 11.07 13.53 -2.56
CA GLY A 156 12.24 12.67 -2.75
C GLY A 156 12.21 11.88 -4.05
N LEU A 157 11.05 11.31 -4.42
CA LEU A 157 10.88 10.61 -5.70
C LEU A 157 11.10 11.56 -6.89
N PHE A 158 10.54 12.77 -6.86
CA PHE A 158 10.71 13.73 -7.95
C PHE A 158 12.17 14.16 -8.12
N TYR A 159 12.91 14.38 -7.03
CA TYR A 159 14.32 14.78 -7.12
C TYR A 159 15.24 13.65 -7.58
N ARG A 160 14.93 12.39 -7.23
CA ARG A 160 15.70 11.21 -7.70
C ARG A 160 15.36 10.80 -9.13
N SER A 161 14.07 10.73 -9.44
CA SER A 161 13.51 10.23 -10.69
C SER A 161 12.35 11.12 -11.16
N PRO A 162 12.62 12.31 -11.72
CA PRO A 162 11.56 13.23 -12.16
C PRO A 162 10.56 12.59 -13.14
N GLU A 163 11.07 11.70 -14.00
CA GLU A 163 10.27 11.00 -15.01
C GLU A 163 9.31 9.96 -14.44
N GLU A 164 9.49 9.55 -13.19
CA GLU A 164 8.65 8.57 -12.49
C GLU A 164 7.62 9.22 -11.55
N SER A 165 7.68 10.54 -11.33
CA SER A 165 6.73 11.25 -10.45
C SER A 165 5.61 11.93 -11.23
N ALA A 166 4.39 11.80 -10.71
CA ALA A 166 3.16 12.43 -11.18
C ALA A 166 3.06 13.92 -10.83
N ILE A 167 4.00 14.49 -10.05
CA ILE A 167 4.04 15.94 -9.78
C ILE A 167 3.99 16.78 -11.07
N ARG A 168 4.49 16.24 -12.19
CA ARG A 168 4.30 16.77 -13.54
C ARG A 168 3.39 15.86 -14.37
N VAL A 169 2.08 15.87 -14.14
CA VAL A 169 1.14 14.93 -14.81
C VAL A 169 1.32 14.85 -16.33
N PHE A 170 1.38 16.00 -17.01
CA PHE A 170 1.58 16.08 -18.46
C PHE A 170 2.94 16.69 -18.79
N THR A 171 3.66 16.08 -19.72
CA THR A 171 4.83 16.71 -20.35
C THR A 171 4.39 17.68 -21.47
N PRO A 172 5.24 18.64 -21.87
CA PRO A 172 4.93 19.52 -23.01
C PRO A 172 4.63 18.74 -24.30
N VAL A 173 5.34 17.64 -24.55
CA VAL A 173 5.13 16.77 -25.72
C VAL A 173 3.75 16.09 -25.65
N GLN A 174 3.34 15.62 -24.46
CA GLN A 174 2.02 15.03 -24.27
C GLN A 174 0.90 16.06 -24.48
N TRP A 175 1.09 17.31 -24.02
CA TRP A 175 0.15 18.40 -24.27
C TRP A 175 0.02 18.73 -25.75
N ILE A 176 1.14 18.86 -26.46
CA ILE A 176 1.16 19.11 -27.90
C ILE A 176 0.50 17.96 -28.65
N GLY A 177 0.82 16.71 -28.30
CA GLY A 177 0.22 15.53 -28.91
C GLY A 177 -1.28 15.44 -28.69
N LEU A 178 -1.76 15.69 -27.47
CA LEU A 178 -3.19 15.73 -27.15
C LEU A 178 -3.89 16.86 -27.90
N GLY A 179 -3.31 18.06 -27.92
CA GLY A 179 -3.84 19.21 -28.65
C GLY A 179 -3.94 18.95 -30.15
N PHE A 180 -2.92 18.34 -30.74
CA PHE A 180 -2.92 17.93 -32.15
C PHE A 180 -4.00 16.89 -32.45
N LEU A 181 -4.14 15.87 -31.59
CA LEU A 181 -5.19 14.86 -31.73
C LEU A 181 -6.59 15.48 -31.64
N CYS A 182 -6.83 16.36 -30.67
CA CYS A 182 -8.10 17.08 -30.53
C CYS A 182 -8.38 17.96 -31.76
N ALA A 183 -7.39 18.70 -32.25
CA ALA A 183 -7.53 19.53 -33.45
C ALA A 183 -7.87 18.68 -34.68
N LEU A 184 -7.21 17.53 -34.86
CA LEU A 184 -7.49 16.60 -35.96
C LEU A 184 -8.91 16.03 -35.89
N ILE A 185 -9.38 15.68 -34.68
CA ILE A 185 -10.76 15.22 -34.48
C ILE A 185 -11.75 16.34 -34.80
N VAL A 186 -11.53 17.56 -34.33
CA VAL A 186 -12.41 18.72 -34.58
C VAL A 186 -12.46 19.04 -36.08
N ILE A 187 -11.29 19.15 -36.75
CA ILE A 187 -11.21 19.35 -38.19
C ILE A 187 -11.92 18.23 -38.93
N GLY A 188 -11.73 16.98 -38.53
CA GLY A 188 -12.39 15.82 -39.11
C GLY A 188 -13.91 15.84 -38.94
N ILE A 189 -14.43 16.32 -37.80
CA ILE A 189 -15.87 16.46 -37.57
C ILE A 189 -16.47 17.50 -38.52
N PHE A 190 -15.79 18.64 -38.74
CA PHE A 190 -16.31 19.70 -39.61
C PHE A 190 -16.09 19.46 -41.11
N THR A 191 -15.07 18.69 -41.49
CA THR A 191 -14.74 18.44 -42.91
C THR A 191 -15.25 17.09 -43.41
N LEU A 192 -15.11 16.02 -42.62
CA LEU A 192 -15.43 14.64 -42.98
C LEU A 192 -16.17 13.92 -41.82
N PRO A 193 -17.35 14.42 -41.38
CA PRO A 193 -18.02 13.96 -40.16
C PRO A 193 -18.26 12.44 -40.12
N ARG A 194 -18.73 11.88 -41.25
CA ARG A 194 -19.01 10.45 -41.36
C ARG A 194 -17.75 9.61 -41.16
N LEU A 195 -16.67 9.93 -41.86
CA LEU A 195 -15.41 9.19 -41.76
C LEU A 195 -14.81 9.30 -40.35
N THR A 196 -14.84 10.50 -39.77
CA THR A 196 -14.29 10.75 -38.43
C THR A 196 -15.03 9.93 -37.37
N VAL A 197 -16.36 9.92 -37.39
CA VAL A 197 -17.16 9.09 -36.46
C VAL A 197 -16.93 7.60 -36.69
N LEU A 198 -16.79 7.14 -37.94
CA LEU A 198 -16.46 5.76 -38.27
C LEU A 198 -15.11 5.33 -37.67
N ILE A 199 -14.08 6.16 -37.83
CA ILE A 199 -12.74 5.89 -37.28
C ILE A 199 -12.79 5.84 -35.75
N LEU A 200 -13.40 6.84 -35.11
CA LEU A 200 -13.47 6.91 -33.65
C LEU A 200 -14.21 5.71 -33.04
N LEU A 201 -15.37 5.34 -33.60
CA LEU A 201 -16.12 4.18 -33.11
C LEU A 201 -15.47 2.85 -33.47
N GLY A 202 -14.83 2.74 -34.64
CA GLY A 202 -14.04 1.57 -35.02
C GLY A 202 -12.88 1.34 -34.06
N LEU A 203 -12.12 2.40 -33.74
CA LEU A 203 -11.04 2.35 -32.76
C LEU A 203 -11.55 2.03 -31.35
N ALA A 204 -12.65 2.64 -30.91
CA ALA A 204 -13.25 2.36 -29.61
C ALA A 204 -13.71 0.90 -29.48
N ASN A 205 -14.36 0.36 -30.51
CA ASN A 205 -14.80 -1.04 -30.51
C ASN A 205 -13.63 -2.04 -30.61
N LEU A 206 -12.61 -1.74 -31.42
CA LEU A 206 -11.41 -2.57 -31.51
C LEU A 206 -10.69 -2.60 -30.16
N PHE A 207 -10.53 -1.43 -29.54
CA PHE A 207 -9.89 -1.32 -28.25
C PHE A 207 -10.68 -2.03 -27.14
N TYR A 208 -12.00 -1.93 -27.15
CA TYR A 208 -12.87 -2.65 -26.21
C TYR A 208 -12.75 -4.17 -26.40
N ALA A 209 -12.76 -4.65 -27.65
CA ALA A 209 -12.57 -6.06 -27.97
C ALA A 209 -11.20 -6.57 -27.50
N MET A 210 -10.13 -5.80 -27.71
CA MET A 210 -8.79 -6.11 -27.20
C MET A 210 -8.78 -6.21 -25.68
N ASN A 211 -9.44 -5.31 -24.96
CA ASN A 211 -9.56 -5.34 -23.51
C ASN A 211 -10.29 -6.60 -23.02
N VAL A 212 -11.42 -6.94 -23.64
CA VAL A 212 -12.20 -8.15 -23.32
C VAL A 212 -11.35 -9.40 -23.53
N ILE A 213 -10.70 -9.54 -24.69
CA ILE A 213 -9.86 -10.70 -25.01
C ILE A 213 -8.68 -10.79 -24.04
N PHE A 214 -8.00 -9.67 -23.79
CA PHE A 214 -6.87 -9.62 -22.88
C PHE A 214 -7.26 -10.06 -21.46
N ARG A 215 -8.36 -9.51 -20.92
CA ARG A 215 -8.90 -9.88 -19.61
C ARG A 215 -9.33 -11.34 -19.56
N PHE A 216 -9.94 -11.86 -20.62
CA PHE A 216 -10.29 -13.28 -20.71
C PHE A 216 -9.03 -14.17 -20.62
N VAL A 217 -7.99 -13.88 -21.42
CA VAL A 217 -6.72 -14.62 -21.41
C VAL A 217 -6.05 -14.59 -20.03
N LEU A 218 -6.02 -13.41 -19.38
CA LEU A 218 -5.50 -13.29 -18.02
C LEU A 218 -6.33 -14.12 -17.03
N SER A 219 -7.65 -14.04 -17.11
CA SER A 219 -8.54 -14.76 -16.19
C SER A 219 -8.43 -16.27 -16.36
N SER A 220 -8.34 -16.77 -17.60
CA SER A 220 -8.10 -18.20 -17.87
C SER A 220 -6.74 -18.67 -17.37
N SER A 221 -5.73 -17.80 -17.39
CA SER A 221 -4.41 -18.10 -16.81
C SER A 221 -4.47 -18.08 -15.28
N GLY A 222 -5.10 -17.07 -14.69
CA GLY A 222 -5.23 -16.89 -13.24
C GLY A 222 -6.08 -17.98 -12.58
N ALA A 223 -7.05 -18.53 -13.30
CA ALA A 223 -7.84 -19.69 -12.86
C ALA A 223 -6.97 -20.93 -12.57
N LYS A 224 -5.78 -21.04 -13.18
CA LYS A 224 -4.84 -22.14 -12.90
C LYS A 224 -4.14 -22.01 -11.54
N LEU A 225 -4.11 -20.80 -10.98
CA LEU A 225 -3.48 -20.51 -9.70
C LEU A 225 -4.45 -20.85 -8.57
N ASP A 226 -4.71 -22.13 -8.31
CA ASP A 226 -5.55 -22.55 -7.18
C ASP A 226 -4.89 -22.31 -5.84
N ALA A 227 -5.65 -21.86 -4.83
CA ALA A 227 -5.18 -21.70 -3.45
C ALA A 227 -4.57 -23.01 -2.89
N THR A 228 -4.95 -24.16 -3.47
CA THR A 228 -4.41 -25.50 -3.17
C THR A 228 -3.26 -25.92 -4.08
N SER A 229 -2.80 -25.05 -4.99
CA SER A 229 -1.70 -25.31 -5.91
C SER A 229 -0.40 -25.56 -5.16
N SER A 230 0.48 -26.39 -5.74
CA SER A 230 1.80 -26.67 -5.18
C SER A 230 2.69 -25.43 -5.04
N LEU A 231 2.36 -24.35 -5.76
CA LEU A 231 2.98 -23.04 -5.62
C LEU A 231 2.68 -22.39 -4.27
N PHE A 232 1.50 -22.68 -3.69
CA PHE A 232 1.04 -22.12 -2.43
C PHE A 232 1.18 -23.04 -1.22
N LYS A 233 1.30 -24.35 -1.44
CA LYS A 233 1.45 -25.36 -0.38
C LYS A 233 2.85 -25.46 0.24
N LYS A 234 3.82 -24.62 -0.15
CA LYS A 234 5.18 -24.70 0.39
C LYS A 234 5.35 -23.84 1.65
N ASN A 235 5.59 -24.53 2.77
CA ASN A 235 6.29 -24.05 3.97
C ASN A 235 5.61 -22.98 4.86
N GLU A 236 4.28 -22.93 4.93
CA GLU A 236 3.61 -22.12 5.96
C GLU A 236 3.80 -22.72 7.37
N ASP A 237 3.72 -24.05 7.51
CA ASP A 237 3.77 -24.77 8.79
C ASP A 237 5.18 -24.93 9.41
N GLN A 238 6.23 -24.38 8.81
CA GLN A 238 7.61 -24.69 9.20
C GLN A 238 8.43 -23.52 9.77
N ILE A 239 7.90 -22.30 9.81
CA ILE A 239 8.65 -21.18 10.36
C ILE A 239 8.44 -21.11 11.87
N ARG A 240 9.49 -21.48 12.61
CA ARG A 240 9.52 -21.32 14.07
C ARG A 240 9.41 -19.83 14.40
N SER A 241 8.71 -19.50 15.48
CA SER A 241 8.60 -18.12 15.98
C SER A 241 9.97 -17.47 16.18
N GLY A 242 10.97 -18.26 16.61
CA GLY A 242 12.40 -17.95 16.62
C GLY A 242 12.93 -17.27 15.36
N ASP A 243 12.55 -17.80 14.20
CA ASP A 243 13.10 -17.40 12.91
C ASP A 243 12.33 -16.25 12.27
N LEU A 244 11.24 -15.76 12.87
CA LEU A 244 10.50 -14.63 12.33
C LEU A 244 11.33 -13.33 12.49
N PRO A 245 11.41 -12.47 11.45
CA PRO A 245 12.09 -11.19 11.54
C PRO A 245 11.23 -10.12 12.22
N ILE A 246 11.74 -8.89 12.35
CA ILE A 246 10.89 -7.75 12.68
C ILE A 246 10.00 -7.43 11.46
N TYR A 247 8.72 -7.18 11.70
CA TYR A 247 7.75 -6.81 10.67
C TYR A 247 7.14 -5.44 10.99
N SER A 248 7.30 -4.47 10.08
CA SER A 248 6.69 -3.14 10.24
C SER A 248 5.28 -3.09 9.66
N ILE A 249 4.35 -2.46 10.39
CA ILE A 249 2.98 -2.20 9.93
C ILE A 249 2.75 -0.70 9.95
N LEU A 250 2.52 -0.09 8.79
CA LEU A 250 2.12 1.32 8.71
C LEU A 250 0.60 1.42 8.65
N LEU A 251 0.05 2.27 9.52
CA LEU A 251 -1.38 2.53 9.65
C LEU A 251 -1.63 4.03 9.46
N PRO A 252 -1.84 4.50 8.20
CA PRO A 252 -2.20 5.89 7.93
C PRO A 252 -3.64 6.18 8.37
N LEU A 253 -3.79 7.15 9.27
CA LEU A 253 -5.06 7.54 9.86
C LEU A 253 -5.29 9.04 9.67
N TYR A 254 -6.50 9.41 9.25
CA TYR A 254 -6.87 10.82 9.12
C TYR A 254 -8.38 11.00 9.27
N TYR A 255 -8.85 11.64 10.32
CA TYR A 255 -10.25 11.79 10.72
C TYR A 255 -11.01 10.46 10.70
N GLU A 256 -10.52 9.50 11.49
CA GLU A 256 -11.13 8.17 11.61
C GLU A 256 -11.96 8.09 12.91
N PRO A 257 -13.22 7.63 12.85
CA PRO A 257 -14.07 7.56 14.02
C PRO A 257 -13.59 6.50 15.02
N GLN A 258 -13.92 6.67 16.31
CA GLN A 258 -13.55 5.73 17.37
C GLN A 258 -13.93 4.26 17.06
N SER A 259 -15.06 4.03 16.39
CA SER A 259 -15.52 2.68 16.01
C SER A 259 -14.55 1.98 15.07
N VAL A 260 -14.05 2.69 14.06
CA VAL A 260 -13.05 2.20 13.10
C VAL A 260 -11.71 1.97 13.80
N ILE A 261 -11.26 2.89 14.65
CA ILE A 261 -10.02 2.72 15.43
C ILE A 261 -10.06 1.49 16.35
N ARG A 262 -11.21 1.19 16.94
CA ARG A 262 -11.40 -0.02 17.75
C ARG A 262 -11.34 -1.29 16.92
N GLN A 263 -11.98 -1.29 15.75
CA GLN A 263 -11.91 -2.41 14.79
C GLN A 263 -10.46 -2.65 14.36
N LEU A 264 -9.75 -1.59 13.95
CA LEU A 264 -8.35 -1.65 13.55
C LEU A 264 -7.48 -2.24 14.65
N THR A 265 -7.58 -1.69 15.86
CA THR A 265 -6.76 -2.15 16.99
C THR A 265 -7.04 -3.61 17.33
N THR A 266 -8.29 -4.04 17.20
CA THR A 266 -8.69 -5.45 17.38
C THR A 266 -8.11 -6.34 16.29
N ALA A 267 -8.18 -5.92 15.02
CA ALA A 267 -7.64 -6.66 13.89
C ALA A 267 -6.11 -6.85 14.02
N ILE A 268 -5.38 -5.79 14.37
CA ILE A 268 -3.93 -5.84 14.58
C ILE A 268 -3.55 -6.72 15.78
N ARG A 269 -4.31 -6.67 16.89
CA ARG A 269 -4.10 -7.56 18.05
C ARG A 269 -4.33 -9.04 17.72
N ASN A 270 -5.18 -9.34 16.74
CA ASN A 270 -5.53 -10.71 16.37
C ASN A 270 -4.54 -11.38 15.41
N LEU A 271 -3.57 -10.61 14.86
CA LEU A 271 -2.51 -11.14 14.02
C LEU A 271 -1.70 -12.20 14.79
N ASP A 272 -1.52 -13.34 14.16
CA ASP A 272 -0.67 -14.42 14.65
C ASP A 272 0.79 -14.12 14.30
N TYR A 273 1.39 -13.23 15.09
CA TYR A 273 2.81 -12.87 15.00
C TYR A 273 3.32 -12.49 16.40
N PRO A 274 4.57 -12.83 16.77
CA PRO A 274 5.11 -12.45 18.09
C PRO A 274 5.06 -10.92 18.29
N PRO A 275 4.36 -10.41 19.32
CA PRO A 275 4.14 -8.98 19.50
C PRO A 275 5.42 -8.15 19.59
N GLU A 276 6.47 -8.70 20.21
CA GLU A 276 7.79 -8.07 20.33
C GLU A 276 8.56 -7.98 19.00
N LYS A 277 8.12 -8.71 17.97
CA LYS A 277 8.67 -8.64 16.60
C LYS A 277 7.80 -7.81 15.66
N LEU A 278 6.71 -7.22 16.16
CA LEU A 278 5.90 -6.28 15.40
C LEU A 278 6.34 -4.84 15.70
N ASP A 279 6.56 -4.07 14.64
CA ASP A 279 6.79 -2.63 14.69
C ASP A 279 5.57 -1.92 14.10
N VAL A 280 4.58 -1.63 14.95
CA VAL A 280 3.30 -1.06 14.50
C VAL A 280 3.36 0.46 14.60
N ILE A 281 3.12 1.16 13.49
CA ILE A 281 3.26 2.62 13.39
C ILE A 281 1.93 3.24 12.99
N PHE A 282 1.29 3.93 13.92
CA PHE A 282 0.11 4.75 13.68
C PHE A 282 0.59 6.10 13.16
N LEU A 283 0.27 6.41 11.91
CA LEU A 283 0.63 7.65 11.24
C LEU A 283 -0.57 8.57 11.28
N ILE A 284 -0.49 9.65 12.06
CA ILE A 284 -1.61 10.55 12.31
C ILE A 284 -1.20 11.96 11.88
N GLU A 285 -2.01 12.62 11.06
CA GLU A 285 -1.77 13.99 10.63
C GLU A 285 -1.76 14.97 11.83
N GLU A 286 -0.88 15.97 11.80
CA GLU A 286 -0.67 16.92 12.91
C GLU A 286 -1.94 17.68 13.32
N ASP A 287 -2.88 17.89 12.39
CA ASP A 287 -4.17 18.56 12.63
C ASP A 287 -5.30 17.63 13.12
N ASP A 288 -5.02 16.34 13.31
CA ASP A 288 -6.01 15.33 13.69
C ASP A 288 -5.82 14.84 15.14
N HIS A 289 -6.10 15.75 16.08
CA HIS A 289 -6.01 15.45 17.50
C HIS A 289 -7.07 14.44 17.98
N GLU A 290 -8.23 14.40 17.32
CA GLU A 290 -9.35 13.53 17.70
C GLU A 290 -9.01 12.06 17.46
N THR A 291 -8.50 11.71 16.27
CA THR A 291 -8.03 10.34 16.00
C THR A 291 -6.93 9.92 16.97
N LEU A 292 -5.99 10.82 17.31
CA LEU A 292 -4.95 10.52 18.30
C LEU A 292 -5.54 10.20 19.69
N ILE A 293 -6.56 10.93 20.12
CA ILE A 293 -7.28 10.63 21.36
C ILE A 293 -7.93 9.25 21.27
N HIS A 294 -8.60 8.95 20.15
CA HIS A 294 -9.24 7.66 19.92
C HIS A 294 -8.25 6.50 20.00
N CYS A 295 -7.09 6.62 19.35
CA CYS A 295 -6.07 5.58 19.36
C CYS A 295 -5.44 5.40 20.76
N LYS A 296 -5.21 6.49 21.50
CA LYS A 296 -4.71 6.40 22.88
C LYS A 296 -5.72 5.77 23.83
N ALA A 297 -7.02 6.01 23.62
CA ALA A 297 -8.08 5.43 24.43
C ALA A 297 -8.13 3.89 24.35
N GLU A 298 -7.70 3.31 23.23
CA GLU A 298 -7.60 1.86 23.04
C GLU A 298 -6.46 1.21 23.85
N LYS A 299 -5.58 2.01 24.49
CA LYS A 299 -4.43 1.56 25.31
C LYS A 299 -3.59 0.50 24.58
N PRO A 300 -3.02 0.83 23.41
CA PRO A 300 -2.23 -0.14 22.67
C PRO A 300 -0.94 -0.52 23.43
N PRO A 301 -0.43 -1.75 23.23
CA PRO A 301 0.83 -2.18 23.81
C PRO A 301 2.02 -1.35 23.32
N TYR A 302 3.16 -1.46 24.01
CA TYR A 302 4.35 -0.65 23.75
C TYR A 302 5.12 -1.00 22.46
N ASN A 303 4.66 -1.97 21.68
CA ASN A 303 5.14 -2.21 20.32
C ASN A 303 4.38 -1.35 19.27
N VAL A 304 3.38 -0.57 19.71
CA VAL A 304 2.66 0.41 18.88
C VAL A 304 3.22 1.81 19.13
N ARG A 305 3.59 2.50 18.05
CA ARG A 305 4.15 3.84 18.06
C ARG A 305 3.22 4.81 17.36
N PHE A 306 3.09 6.01 17.93
CA PHE A 306 2.37 7.13 17.32
C PHE A 306 3.38 8.06 16.67
N VAL A 307 3.33 8.17 15.35
CA VAL A 307 4.15 9.10 14.57
C VAL A 307 3.23 10.18 14.03
N ILE A 308 3.43 11.41 14.52
CA ILE A 308 2.69 12.57 14.04
C ILE A 308 3.30 13.01 12.71
N VAL A 309 2.50 12.95 11.65
CA VAL A 309 2.89 13.39 10.31
C VAL A 309 2.72 14.90 10.26
N PRO A 310 3.81 15.66 10.02
CA PRO A 310 3.79 17.11 9.95
C PRO A 310 2.79 17.65 8.92
N GLU A 311 2.27 18.85 9.17
CA GLU A 311 1.51 19.55 8.13
C GLU A 311 2.36 19.76 6.86
N GLY A 312 1.73 19.58 5.69
CA GLY A 312 2.39 19.73 4.40
C GLY A 312 1.43 19.54 3.22
N ILE A 313 1.94 19.68 1.99
CA ILE A 313 1.18 19.49 0.75
C ILE A 313 1.98 18.58 -0.19
N PRO A 314 1.37 17.56 -0.82
CA PRO A 314 -0.04 17.19 -0.73
C PRO A 314 -0.35 16.44 0.56
N LYS A 315 -1.56 16.59 1.11
CA LYS A 315 -2.04 15.83 2.27
C LYS A 315 -2.67 14.53 1.80
N THR A 316 -1.86 13.48 1.74
CA THR A 316 -2.22 12.20 1.11
C THR A 316 -1.64 11.01 1.89
N LYS A 317 -2.32 9.86 1.79
CA LYS A 317 -1.85 8.56 2.31
C LYS A 317 -0.39 8.25 1.91
N PRO A 318 0.02 8.33 0.62
CA PRO A 318 1.41 8.08 0.24
C PRO A 318 2.44 8.93 0.99
N ARG A 319 2.15 10.23 1.23
CA ARG A 319 3.08 11.10 1.96
C ARG A 319 3.21 10.64 3.41
N ALA A 320 2.09 10.35 4.08
CA ALA A 320 2.11 9.83 5.45
C ALA A 320 2.90 8.51 5.52
N CYS A 321 2.65 7.58 4.59
CA CYS A 321 3.36 6.31 4.50
C CYS A 321 4.86 6.50 4.23
N ASN A 322 5.27 7.42 3.35
CA ASN A 322 6.68 7.73 3.12
C ASN A 322 7.35 8.33 4.38
N PHE A 323 6.65 9.19 5.11
CA PHE A 323 7.15 9.72 6.37
C PHE A 323 7.34 8.58 7.39
N GLY A 324 6.36 7.68 7.50
CA GLY A 324 6.44 6.47 8.33
C GLY A 324 7.53 5.47 7.91
N LEU A 325 7.80 5.35 6.61
CA LEU A 325 8.84 4.47 6.05
C LEU A 325 10.24 4.82 6.56
N ALA A 326 10.49 6.09 6.88
CA ALA A 326 11.72 6.53 7.53
C ALA A 326 11.90 5.87 8.90
N PHE A 327 10.81 5.72 9.66
CA PHE A 327 10.82 5.14 11.02
C PHE A 327 10.68 3.62 11.05
N ALA A 328 10.37 2.97 9.93
CA ALA A 328 10.15 1.52 9.87
C ALA A 328 11.44 0.72 10.12
N ARG A 329 11.37 -0.33 10.93
CA ARG A 329 12.55 -1.15 11.31
C ARG A 329 12.51 -2.58 10.78
N GLY A 330 11.35 -3.03 10.31
CA GLY A 330 11.15 -4.40 9.85
C GLY A 330 11.95 -4.74 8.59
N GLU A 331 12.37 -5.99 8.50
CA GLU A 331 12.88 -6.58 7.25
C GLU A 331 11.79 -6.51 6.16
N PHE A 332 10.55 -6.77 6.59
CA PHE A 332 9.35 -6.62 5.79
C PHE A 332 8.45 -5.52 6.34
N LEU A 333 7.66 -4.93 5.45
CA LEU A 333 6.73 -3.85 5.76
C LEU A 333 5.39 -4.11 5.08
N THR A 334 4.30 -3.84 5.78
CA THR A 334 2.96 -3.79 5.17
C THR A 334 2.24 -2.49 5.53
N ILE A 335 1.23 -2.17 4.74
CA ILE A 335 0.30 -1.08 5.00
C ILE A 335 -1.10 -1.67 5.16
N TYR A 336 -1.85 -1.18 6.15
CA TYR A 336 -3.28 -1.44 6.28
C TYR A 336 -4.05 -0.13 6.39
N ASP A 337 -5.19 -0.05 5.72
CA ASP A 337 -6.15 1.04 5.89
C ASP A 337 -6.91 0.89 7.21
N ALA A 338 -7.60 1.94 7.64
CA ALA A 338 -8.18 2.02 8.98
C ALA A 338 -9.31 0.99 9.20
N GLU A 339 -10.00 0.59 8.14
CA GLU A 339 -11.10 -0.37 8.16
C GLU A 339 -10.66 -1.83 7.95
N ASP A 340 -9.38 -2.07 7.65
CA ASP A 340 -8.88 -3.38 7.24
C ASP A 340 -8.89 -4.42 8.35
N ILE A 341 -9.29 -5.64 7.98
CA ILE A 341 -9.26 -6.83 8.81
C ILE A 341 -8.47 -7.91 8.06
N PRO A 342 -7.13 -7.95 8.19
CA PRO A 342 -6.32 -9.01 7.62
C PRO A 342 -6.61 -10.37 8.27
N GLU A 343 -6.47 -11.45 7.51
CA GLU A 343 -6.40 -12.81 8.08
C GLU A 343 -5.25 -12.93 9.09
N ARG A 344 -5.48 -13.73 10.14
CA ARG A 344 -4.59 -13.77 11.31
C ARG A 344 -3.16 -14.18 10.96
N ASP A 345 -2.98 -15.15 10.09
CA ASP A 345 -1.67 -15.72 9.74
C ASP A 345 -0.96 -14.99 8.58
N GLN A 346 -1.53 -13.88 8.09
CA GLN A 346 -1.11 -13.19 6.88
C GLN A 346 0.37 -12.77 6.88
N LEU A 347 0.88 -12.28 8.02
CA LEU A 347 2.28 -11.88 8.15
C LEU A 347 3.24 -13.07 8.09
N LYS A 348 2.89 -14.19 8.74
CA LYS A 348 3.69 -15.43 8.68
C LYS A 348 3.74 -15.98 7.26
N LYS A 349 2.58 -16.01 6.57
CA LYS A 349 2.51 -16.35 5.15
C LYS A 349 3.43 -15.46 4.32
N SER A 350 3.35 -14.14 4.49
CA SER A 350 4.22 -13.20 3.78
C SER A 350 5.71 -13.51 3.93
N VAL A 351 6.17 -13.77 5.16
CA VAL A 351 7.56 -14.16 5.44
C VAL A 351 7.93 -15.47 4.73
N ALA A 352 7.08 -16.50 4.80
CA ALA A 352 7.33 -17.78 4.15
C ALA A 352 7.45 -17.65 2.62
N TYR A 353 6.61 -16.82 2.02
CA TYR A 353 6.63 -16.57 0.59
C TYR A 353 7.85 -15.80 0.16
N PHE A 354 8.24 -14.75 0.88
CA PHE A 354 9.48 -14.03 0.58
C PHE A 354 10.71 -14.91 0.70
N ARG A 355 10.77 -15.83 1.68
CA ARG A 355 11.91 -16.73 1.87
C ARG A 355 12.01 -17.83 0.80
N SER A 356 10.87 -18.27 0.28
CA SER A 356 10.81 -19.32 -0.75
C SER A 356 10.83 -18.79 -2.18
N SER A 357 10.60 -17.48 -2.35
CA SER A 357 10.52 -16.81 -3.65
C SER A 357 11.85 -16.22 -4.07
N SER A 358 11.95 -15.93 -5.36
CA SER A 358 13.12 -15.27 -5.94
C SER A 358 13.35 -13.87 -5.33
N PRO A 359 14.61 -13.44 -5.11
CA PRO A 359 14.93 -12.14 -4.51
C PRO A 359 14.38 -10.92 -5.27
N ASP A 360 14.07 -11.09 -6.56
CA ASP A 360 13.50 -10.04 -7.40
C ASP A 360 12.01 -9.77 -7.11
N ILE A 361 11.32 -10.63 -6.35
CA ILE A 361 9.99 -10.32 -5.84
C ILE A 361 10.12 -9.32 -4.71
N MET A 362 9.70 -8.08 -4.98
CA MET A 362 9.77 -6.99 -4.03
C MET A 362 8.55 -6.91 -3.12
N CYS A 363 7.39 -7.34 -3.62
CA CYS A 363 6.11 -7.13 -2.98
C CYS A 363 5.20 -8.33 -3.24
N PHE A 364 4.43 -8.72 -2.24
CA PHE A 364 3.25 -9.57 -2.40
C PHE A 364 1.99 -8.74 -2.22
N GLN A 365 1.10 -8.81 -3.21
CA GLN A 365 -0.26 -8.31 -3.12
C GLN A 365 -1.16 -9.41 -2.59
N ASN A 366 -1.88 -9.12 -1.51
CA ASN A 366 -2.91 -10.01 -1.01
C ASN A 366 -4.26 -9.70 -1.66
N ALA A 367 -5.17 -10.66 -1.58
CA ALA A 367 -6.51 -10.44 -2.08
C ALA A 367 -7.30 -9.53 -1.13
N LEU A 368 -8.11 -8.62 -1.68
CA LEU A 368 -9.03 -7.80 -0.89
C LEU A 368 -10.47 -8.26 -1.14
N ASN A 369 -11.30 -8.22 -0.09
CA ASN A 369 -12.74 -8.46 -0.20
C ASN A 369 -13.48 -7.74 0.93
N PHE A 370 -14.80 -7.85 0.98
CA PHE A 370 -15.62 -7.02 1.84
C PHE A 370 -16.35 -7.82 2.92
N TYR A 371 -16.28 -7.37 4.17
CA TYR A 371 -17.03 -7.99 5.26
C TYR A 371 -18.53 -7.64 5.20
N ASN A 372 -18.90 -6.52 4.58
CA ASN A 372 -20.27 -6.04 4.43
C ASN A 372 -20.88 -6.33 3.04
N ALA A 373 -20.40 -7.36 2.35
CA ALA A 373 -20.85 -7.72 0.99
C ALA A 373 -22.39 -7.78 0.82
N ASN A 374 -23.12 -8.20 1.87
CA ASN A 374 -24.58 -8.37 1.85
C ASN A 374 -25.38 -7.13 2.27
N GLN A 375 -24.76 -5.99 2.61
CA GLN A 375 -25.44 -4.80 3.14
C GLN A 375 -26.48 -4.26 2.16
N ASN A 376 -26.13 -4.01 0.90
CA ASN A 376 -27.09 -3.53 -0.09
C ASN A 376 -26.72 -3.95 -1.53
N PHE A 377 -27.47 -3.47 -2.52
CA PHE A 377 -27.25 -3.87 -3.91
C PHE A 377 -25.87 -3.45 -4.43
N LEU A 378 -25.40 -2.26 -4.03
CA LEU A 378 -24.10 -1.73 -4.44
C LEU A 378 -22.95 -2.56 -3.86
N THR A 379 -23.00 -2.89 -2.56
CA THR A 379 -21.96 -3.71 -1.92
C THR A 379 -21.81 -5.07 -2.57
N ARG A 380 -22.93 -5.70 -2.97
CA ARG A 380 -22.93 -7.00 -3.67
C ARG A 380 -22.21 -6.95 -5.02
N LEU A 381 -22.53 -5.93 -5.83
CA LEU A 381 -21.89 -5.72 -7.13
C LEU A 381 -20.41 -5.36 -6.99
N PHE A 382 -20.08 -4.59 -5.95
CA PHE A 382 -18.71 -4.23 -5.65
C PHE A 382 -17.87 -5.47 -5.26
N THR A 383 -18.42 -6.35 -4.42
CA THR A 383 -17.82 -7.65 -4.07
C THR A 383 -17.58 -8.53 -5.29
N LEU A 384 -18.50 -8.58 -6.25
CA LEU A 384 -18.33 -9.31 -7.51
C LEU A 384 -17.11 -8.83 -8.29
N GLU A 385 -16.96 -7.51 -8.44
CA GLU A 385 -15.83 -6.90 -9.14
C GLU A 385 -14.49 -7.18 -8.44
N TYR A 386 -14.44 -7.01 -7.12
CA TYR A 386 -13.24 -7.23 -6.32
C TYR A 386 -12.78 -8.68 -6.35
N SER A 387 -13.71 -9.62 -6.17
CA SER A 387 -13.40 -11.06 -6.24
C SER A 387 -12.82 -11.40 -7.62
N TYR A 388 -13.42 -10.87 -8.69
CA TYR A 388 -12.89 -11.04 -10.05
C TYR A 388 -11.48 -10.46 -10.22
N TRP A 389 -11.24 -9.26 -9.70
CA TRP A 389 -9.94 -8.59 -9.77
C TRP A 389 -8.83 -9.39 -9.07
N PHE A 390 -9.03 -9.71 -7.79
CA PHE A 390 -8.01 -10.33 -6.95
C PHE A 390 -7.84 -11.82 -7.19
N ASP A 391 -8.89 -12.56 -7.56
CA ASP A 391 -8.80 -14.02 -7.68
C ASP A 391 -8.49 -14.49 -9.11
N TYR A 392 -8.67 -13.65 -10.12
CA TYR A 392 -8.45 -14.03 -11.53
C TYR A 392 -7.49 -13.10 -12.25
N LEU A 393 -7.72 -11.79 -12.22
CA LEU A 393 -6.92 -10.86 -13.02
C LEU A 393 -5.49 -10.72 -12.49
N LEU A 394 -5.30 -10.44 -11.19
CA LEU A 394 -3.96 -10.30 -10.62
C LEU A 394 -3.15 -11.62 -10.68
N PRO A 395 -3.71 -12.79 -10.32
CA PRO A 395 -3.07 -14.09 -10.57
C PRO A 395 -2.71 -14.31 -12.04
N GLY A 396 -3.57 -13.87 -12.96
CA GLY A 396 -3.33 -13.92 -14.39
C GLY A 396 -2.12 -13.12 -14.82
N LEU A 397 -1.98 -11.89 -14.32
CA LEU A 397 -0.80 -11.06 -14.55
C LEU A 397 0.47 -11.71 -13.96
N TYR A 398 0.38 -12.25 -12.74
CA TYR A 398 1.49 -12.89 -12.05
C TYR A 398 2.05 -14.11 -12.81
N ILE A 399 1.18 -15.04 -13.21
CA ILE A 399 1.58 -16.24 -13.98
C ILE A 399 2.21 -15.85 -15.31
N ASN A 400 1.70 -14.82 -15.98
CA ASN A 400 2.20 -14.38 -17.27
C ASN A 400 3.43 -13.47 -17.18
N HIS A 401 3.97 -13.24 -15.98
CA HIS A 401 5.10 -12.33 -15.72
C HIS A 401 4.87 -10.93 -16.29
N LEU A 402 3.64 -10.42 -16.16
CA LEU A 402 3.25 -9.09 -16.59
C LEU A 402 3.31 -8.11 -15.43
N PRO A 403 3.51 -6.80 -15.69
CA PRO A 403 3.42 -5.77 -14.66
C PRO A 403 2.09 -5.84 -13.91
N ILE A 404 2.15 -5.79 -12.59
CA ILE A 404 0.98 -5.80 -11.69
C ILE A 404 0.86 -4.42 -11.05
N PRO A 405 -0.27 -3.71 -11.24
CA PRO A 405 -0.60 -2.59 -10.36
C PRO A 405 -0.95 -3.13 -8.97
N LEU A 406 -0.29 -2.61 -7.93
CA LEU A 406 -0.68 -2.94 -6.56
C LEU A 406 -2.06 -2.34 -6.27
N GLY A 407 -2.82 -2.98 -5.39
CA GLY A 407 -4.01 -2.44 -4.75
C GLY A 407 -3.63 -1.78 -3.43
N GLY A 408 -4.41 -0.79 -3.00
CA GLY A 408 -3.96 0.24 -2.06
C GLY A 408 -3.61 -0.21 -0.65
N THR A 409 -3.89 -1.47 -0.29
CA THR A 409 -3.64 -2.01 1.04
C THR A 409 -3.20 -3.47 1.00
N SER A 410 -2.71 -3.98 2.14
CA SER A 410 -2.24 -5.36 2.31
C SER A 410 -1.15 -5.70 1.27
N ASN A 411 -0.28 -4.72 1.04
CA ASN A 411 0.92 -4.87 0.23
C ASN A 411 2.07 -5.18 1.17
N HIS A 412 2.62 -6.37 1.05
CA HIS A 412 3.76 -6.79 1.85
C HIS A 412 5.03 -6.58 1.06
N PHE A 413 5.94 -5.73 1.52
CA PHE A 413 7.17 -5.34 0.84
C PHE A 413 8.40 -5.88 1.54
N ARG A 414 9.46 -6.14 0.76
CA ARG A 414 10.84 -6.04 1.28
C ARG A 414 11.12 -4.57 1.54
N THR A 415 11.32 -4.19 2.80
CA THR A 415 11.46 -2.78 3.20
C THR A 415 12.60 -2.09 2.47
N GLN A 416 13.73 -2.80 2.27
CA GLN A 416 14.88 -2.25 1.56
C GLN A 416 14.55 -1.90 0.09
N ILE A 417 13.89 -2.79 -0.64
CA ILE A 417 13.55 -2.54 -2.06
C ILE A 417 12.54 -1.39 -2.17
N LEU A 418 11.58 -1.30 -1.25
CA LEU A 418 10.64 -0.17 -1.20
C LEU A 418 11.36 1.18 -1.03
N ARG A 419 12.41 1.21 -0.20
CA ARG A 419 13.27 2.41 -0.03
C ARG A 419 14.10 2.70 -1.28
N GLU A 420 14.65 1.67 -1.92
CA GLU A 420 15.40 1.81 -3.19
C GLU A 420 14.53 2.38 -4.32
N LEU A 421 13.24 2.03 -4.34
CA LEU A 421 12.25 2.60 -5.27
C LEU A 421 11.78 4.00 -4.88
N GLY A 422 12.23 4.53 -3.74
CA GLY A 422 11.86 5.87 -3.27
C GLY A 422 10.45 5.95 -2.68
N GLY A 423 9.87 4.83 -2.24
CA GLY A 423 8.54 4.79 -1.64
C GLY A 423 7.40 5.04 -2.64
N TRP A 424 6.29 5.55 -2.13
CA TRP A 424 5.09 5.86 -2.89
C TRP A 424 5.16 7.27 -3.49
N ASP A 425 4.54 7.52 -4.64
CA ASP A 425 4.49 8.86 -5.22
C ASP A 425 3.38 9.70 -4.55
N PRO A 426 3.69 10.77 -3.79
CA PRO A 426 2.69 11.54 -3.05
C PRO A 426 1.72 12.32 -3.95
N TYR A 427 2.05 12.50 -5.24
CA TYR A 427 1.23 13.22 -6.22
C TYR A 427 0.38 12.30 -7.11
N ASN A 428 0.53 10.99 -7.00
CA ASN A 428 -0.34 10.04 -7.70
C ASN A 428 -1.48 9.61 -6.77
N VAL A 429 -2.73 9.76 -7.21
CA VAL A 429 -3.89 9.38 -6.38
C VAL A 429 -4.18 7.87 -6.37
N THR A 430 -3.40 7.10 -7.13
CA THR A 430 -3.21 5.64 -7.07
C THR A 430 -1.72 5.32 -7.08
N GLU A 431 -1.06 5.72 -5.99
CA GLU A 431 0.36 5.54 -5.73
C GLU A 431 0.81 4.07 -5.75
N ASP A 432 -0.11 3.18 -5.42
CA ASP A 432 0.00 1.73 -5.35
C ASP A 432 0.19 1.12 -6.73
N ALA A 433 -0.74 1.43 -7.65
CA ALA A 433 -0.69 1.02 -9.03
C ALA A 433 0.59 1.53 -9.70
N ASP A 434 0.95 2.79 -9.43
CA ASP A 434 2.21 3.36 -9.91
C ASP A 434 3.45 2.64 -9.38
N LEU A 435 3.52 2.38 -8.07
CA LEU A 435 4.64 1.66 -7.46
C LEU A 435 4.82 0.27 -8.08
N GLY A 436 3.74 -0.45 -8.36
CA GLY A 436 3.78 -1.74 -9.06
C GLY A 436 4.33 -1.65 -10.50
N MET A 437 4.01 -0.56 -11.21
CA MET A 437 4.58 -0.30 -12.55
C MET A 437 6.06 0.08 -12.47
N ARG A 438 6.43 1.01 -11.57
CA ARG A 438 7.83 1.40 -11.34
C ARG A 438 8.71 0.21 -10.98
N ALA A 439 8.23 -0.65 -10.09
CA ALA A 439 8.88 -1.92 -9.74
C ALA A 439 9.23 -2.76 -10.96
N SER A 440 8.21 -3.02 -11.80
CA SER A 440 8.34 -3.82 -13.02
C SER A 440 9.37 -3.23 -13.99
N TYR A 441 9.48 -1.90 -14.02
CA TYR A 441 10.36 -1.17 -14.93
C TYR A 441 11.80 -1.06 -14.40
N ARG A 442 12.00 -1.34 -13.13
CA ARG A 442 13.30 -1.50 -12.46
C ARG A 442 13.72 -2.97 -12.39
N GLY A 443 12.96 -3.89 -12.99
CA GLY A 443 13.27 -5.32 -13.04
C GLY A 443 12.82 -6.11 -11.83
N TYR A 444 12.10 -5.51 -10.88
CA TYR A 444 11.46 -6.23 -9.78
C TYR A 444 10.12 -6.82 -10.21
N ARG A 445 9.64 -7.80 -9.47
CA ARG A 445 8.32 -8.41 -9.66
C ARG A 445 7.43 -8.23 -8.44
N VAL A 446 6.14 -8.26 -8.70
CA VAL A 446 5.08 -8.35 -7.68
C VAL A 446 4.51 -9.76 -7.73
N GLY A 447 4.39 -10.40 -6.57
CA GLY A 447 3.71 -11.67 -6.39
C GLY A 447 2.27 -11.50 -5.90
N VAL A 448 1.49 -12.58 -5.97
CA VAL A 448 0.19 -12.67 -5.31
C VAL A 448 0.27 -13.70 -4.20
N LEU A 449 -0.30 -13.38 -3.04
CA LEU A 449 -0.29 -14.24 -1.84
C LEU A 449 -1.72 -14.72 -1.52
N PRO A 450 -1.91 -16.00 -1.18
CA PRO A 450 -3.23 -16.59 -0.92
C PRO A 450 -3.69 -16.27 0.50
N SER A 451 -3.88 -14.98 0.78
CA SER A 451 -4.48 -14.48 2.01
C SER A 451 -5.41 -13.33 1.65
N THR A 452 -6.50 -13.21 2.41
CA THR A 452 -7.48 -12.15 2.23
C THR A 452 -7.37 -11.11 3.35
N THR A 453 -7.49 -9.84 2.98
CA THR A 453 -7.81 -8.74 3.90
C THR A 453 -9.24 -8.28 3.63
N PHE A 454 -10.04 -8.17 4.68
CA PHE A 454 -11.44 -7.74 4.57
C PHE A 454 -11.56 -6.26 4.88
N GLU A 455 -12.10 -5.48 3.94
CA GLU A 455 -12.34 -4.04 4.04
C GLU A 455 -13.85 -3.73 4.03
N GLU A 456 -14.22 -2.45 4.16
CA GLU A 456 -15.60 -2.00 4.03
C GLU A 456 -15.96 -1.65 2.58
N ALA A 457 -16.97 -2.31 2.01
CA ALA A 457 -17.54 -1.90 0.74
C ALA A 457 -18.32 -0.59 0.91
N ASN A 458 -18.11 0.34 -0.01
CA ASN A 458 -18.94 1.54 -0.08
C ASN A 458 -20.42 1.19 -0.28
N SER A 459 -21.24 1.49 0.73
CA SER A 459 -22.69 1.26 0.70
C SER A 459 -23.45 2.42 0.04
N GLN A 460 -22.84 3.60 -0.12
CA GLN A 460 -23.47 4.79 -0.69
C GLN A 460 -22.93 5.13 -2.09
N ILE A 461 -23.83 5.33 -3.06
CA ILE A 461 -23.47 5.62 -4.46
C ILE A 461 -22.57 6.85 -4.59
N LYS A 462 -22.85 7.94 -3.86
CA LYS A 462 -22.03 9.16 -3.93
C LYS A 462 -20.61 8.91 -3.43
N ASN A 463 -20.44 8.21 -2.31
CA ASN A 463 -19.12 7.87 -1.75
C ASN A 463 -18.37 6.91 -2.68
N TRP A 464 -19.07 5.92 -3.24
CA TRP A 464 -18.53 4.99 -4.24
C TRP A 464 -18.04 5.71 -5.51
N ILE A 465 -18.81 6.66 -6.06
CA ILE A 465 -18.40 7.44 -7.25
C ILE A 465 -17.12 8.26 -6.94
N ARG A 466 -17.01 8.82 -5.73
CA ARG A 466 -15.81 9.54 -5.29
C ARG A 466 -14.58 8.63 -5.31
N GLN A 467 -14.66 7.50 -4.60
CA GLN A 467 -13.60 6.49 -4.56
C GLN A 467 -13.22 6.01 -5.96
N ARG A 468 -14.21 5.60 -6.78
CA ARG A 468 -13.96 5.07 -8.11
C ARG A 468 -13.35 6.09 -9.07
N SER A 469 -13.82 7.34 -9.03
CA SER A 469 -13.28 8.40 -9.89
C SER A 469 -11.83 8.73 -9.53
N ARG A 470 -11.46 8.64 -8.25
CA ARG A 470 -10.07 8.79 -7.79
C ARG A 470 -9.19 7.69 -8.37
N TRP A 471 -9.63 6.44 -8.32
CA TRP A 471 -8.85 5.32 -8.87
C TRP A 471 -8.61 5.45 -10.38
N LEU A 472 -9.65 5.77 -11.13
CA LEU A 472 -9.56 5.89 -12.59
C LEU A 472 -8.72 7.09 -13.02
N LYS A 473 -8.78 8.19 -12.25
CA LYS A 473 -7.87 9.34 -12.43
C LYS A 473 -6.43 8.95 -12.18
N GLY A 474 -6.13 8.25 -11.09
CA GLY A 474 -4.78 7.79 -10.77
C GLY A 474 -4.24 6.83 -11.82
N TYR A 475 -5.07 5.91 -12.34
CA TYR A 475 -4.69 5.04 -13.46
C TYR A 475 -4.27 5.84 -14.69
N LEU A 476 -4.96 6.95 -14.99
CA LEU A 476 -4.54 7.86 -16.06
C LEU A 476 -3.25 8.62 -15.72
N GLN A 477 -3.04 9.03 -14.47
CA GLN A 477 -1.76 9.62 -14.04
C GLN A 477 -0.62 8.63 -14.27
N THR A 478 -0.75 7.40 -13.76
CA THR A 478 0.20 6.30 -13.95
C THR A 478 0.43 6.03 -15.43
N PHE A 479 -0.64 5.95 -16.23
CA PHE A 479 -0.55 5.78 -17.68
C PHE A 479 0.26 6.88 -18.35
N LEU A 480 0.04 8.15 -18.00
CA LEU A 480 0.75 9.29 -18.58
C LEU A 480 2.22 9.34 -18.14
N VAL A 481 2.52 9.12 -16.86
CA VAL A 481 3.88 9.07 -16.31
C VAL A 481 4.71 8.03 -17.06
N HIS A 482 4.16 6.82 -17.21
CA HIS A 482 4.87 5.69 -17.82
C HIS A 482 4.89 5.72 -19.36
N ASN A 483 4.09 6.59 -20.00
CA ASN A 483 4.16 6.84 -21.44
C ASN A 483 4.99 8.08 -21.83
N ARG A 484 5.75 8.68 -20.90
CA ARG A 484 6.72 9.73 -21.25
C ARG A 484 7.86 9.20 -22.13
N HIS A 485 8.31 7.98 -21.83
CA HIS A 485 9.38 7.29 -22.55
C HIS A 485 8.98 5.85 -22.90
N PRO A 486 8.05 5.63 -23.86
CA PRO A 486 7.50 4.30 -24.15
C PRO A 486 8.56 3.28 -24.60
N LEU A 487 9.62 3.73 -25.28
CA LEU A 487 10.74 2.87 -25.69
C LEU A 487 11.53 2.33 -24.49
N GLN A 488 11.63 3.10 -23.39
CA GLN A 488 12.28 2.65 -22.16
C GLN A 488 11.46 1.58 -21.46
N VAL A 489 10.12 1.75 -21.44
CA VAL A 489 9.21 0.71 -20.93
C VAL A 489 9.34 -0.59 -21.73
N ILE A 490 9.39 -0.51 -23.05
CA ILE A 490 9.59 -1.70 -23.91
C ILE A 490 10.96 -2.34 -23.64
N ARG A 491 12.02 -1.55 -23.46
CA ARG A 491 13.36 -2.06 -23.16
C ARG A 491 13.41 -2.78 -21.81
N ASN A 492 12.73 -2.25 -20.79
CA ASN A 492 12.83 -2.77 -19.43
C ASN A 492 11.84 -3.90 -19.13
N SER A 493 10.63 -3.87 -19.69
CA SER A 493 9.57 -4.85 -19.41
C SER A 493 9.07 -5.59 -20.64
N GLY A 494 9.74 -5.41 -21.79
CA GLY A 494 9.38 -6.04 -23.04
C GLY A 494 8.10 -5.47 -23.66
N TRP A 495 7.79 -5.95 -24.87
CA TRP A 495 6.56 -5.57 -25.58
C TRP A 495 5.30 -5.93 -24.79
N LYS A 496 5.32 -7.05 -24.05
CA LYS A 496 4.20 -7.50 -23.23
C LYS A 496 3.94 -6.53 -22.07
N GLY A 497 4.99 -6.07 -21.38
CA GLY A 497 4.85 -5.09 -20.31
C GLY A 497 4.31 -3.74 -20.79
N TRP A 498 4.80 -3.27 -21.93
CA TRP A 498 4.25 -2.08 -22.58
C TRP A 498 2.78 -2.27 -23.00
N PHE A 499 2.44 -3.42 -23.59
CA PHE A 499 1.07 -3.74 -23.97
C PHE A 499 0.12 -3.80 -22.76
N THR A 500 0.56 -4.38 -21.65
CA THR A 500 -0.17 -4.37 -20.38
C THR A 500 -0.42 -2.94 -19.89
N LEU A 501 0.56 -2.03 -19.98
CA LEU A 501 0.34 -0.62 -19.65
C LEU A 501 -0.77 0.01 -20.52
N GLN A 502 -0.77 -0.27 -21.84
CA GLN A 502 -1.77 0.29 -22.76
C GLN A 502 -3.18 -0.24 -22.49
N VAL A 503 -3.32 -1.56 -22.42
CA VAL A 503 -4.64 -2.21 -22.35
C VAL A 503 -5.14 -2.30 -20.93
N PHE A 504 -4.29 -2.65 -19.96
CA PHE A 504 -4.73 -2.87 -18.59
C PHE A 504 -4.86 -1.56 -17.81
N ILE A 505 -3.85 -0.70 -17.81
CA ILE A 505 -3.90 0.56 -17.05
C ILE A 505 -4.72 1.61 -17.82
N GLY A 506 -4.22 2.04 -18.99
CA GLY A 506 -4.90 3.04 -19.80
C GLY A 506 -6.28 2.57 -20.28
N GLY A 507 -6.39 1.29 -20.66
CA GLY A 507 -7.61 0.75 -21.23
C GLY A 507 -8.74 0.49 -20.27
N THR A 508 -8.46 0.31 -18.97
CA THR A 508 -9.53 0.23 -17.96
C THR A 508 -10.32 1.53 -17.90
N THR A 509 -9.64 2.67 -17.76
CA THR A 509 -10.32 3.97 -17.67
C THR A 509 -11.00 4.35 -18.97
N LEU A 510 -10.30 4.23 -20.10
CA LEU A 510 -10.87 4.56 -21.41
C LEU A 510 -12.02 3.62 -21.80
N GLY A 511 -11.90 2.33 -21.53
CA GLY A 511 -12.96 1.35 -21.78
C GLY A 511 -14.21 1.63 -20.95
N GLN A 512 -14.05 1.97 -19.67
CA GLN A 512 -15.17 2.36 -18.82
C GLN A 512 -15.81 3.67 -19.28
N ALA A 513 -15.04 4.68 -19.69
CA ALA A 513 -15.58 5.93 -20.25
C ALA A 513 -16.35 5.70 -21.55
N CYS A 514 -15.84 4.84 -22.44
CA CYS A 514 -16.50 4.50 -23.70
C CYS A 514 -17.76 3.63 -23.53
N SER A 515 -17.87 2.86 -22.45
CA SER A 515 -18.98 1.93 -22.21
C SER A 515 -20.36 2.61 -22.33
N LEU A 516 -20.57 3.76 -21.67
CA LEU A 516 -21.86 4.45 -21.73
C LEU A 516 -22.19 4.96 -23.14
N ILE A 517 -21.19 5.40 -23.89
CA ILE A 517 -21.38 5.82 -25.29
C ILE A 517 -21.84 4.63 -26.14
N LEU A 518 -21.19 3.46 -25.98
CA LEU A 518 -21.57 2.24 -26.68
C LEU A 518 -22.97 1.76 -26.31
N TRP A 519 -23.38 1.89 -25.03
CA TRP A 519 -24.74 1.59 -24.59
C TRP A 519 -25.78 2.55 -25.17
N ILE A 520 -25.50 3.85 -25.20
CA ILE A 520 -26.39 4.84 -25.85
C ILE A 520 -26.58 4.50 -27.33
N LEU A 521 -25.49 4.15 -28.03
CA LEU A 521 -25.56 3.72 -29.43
C LEU A 521 -26.39 2.44 -29.59
N PHE A 522 -26.27 1.49 -28.67
CA PHE A 522 -27.12 0.30 -28.66
C PHE A 522 -28.60 0.64 -28.47
N PHE A 523 -28.97 1.55 -27.57
CA PHE A 523 -30.37 1.96 -27.41
C PHE A 523 -30.90 2.68 -28.65
N ILE A 524 -30.09 3.55 -29.27
CA ILE A 524 -30.44 4.18 -30.55
C ILE A 524 -30.68 3.10 -31.63
N TRP A 525 -29.81 2.10 -31.72
CA TRP A 525 -29.98 0.96 -32.61
C TRP A 525 -31.29 0.20 -32.34
N LEU A 526 -31.56 -0.11 -31.07
CA LEU A 526 -32.72 -0.88 -30.63
C LEU A 526 -34.03 -0.15 -30.96
N PHE A 527 -34.13 1.15 -30.66
CA PHE A 527 -35.34 1.92 -30.88
C PHE A 527 -35.57 2.29 -32.35
N ASN A 528 -34.51 2.43 -33.16
CA ASN A 528 -34.61 2.69 -34.60
C ASN A 528 -34.59 1.41 -35.44
N ARG A 529 -34.70 0.22 -34.83
CA ARG A 529 -34.64 -1.09 -35.51
C ARG A 529 -33.42 -1.26 -36.42
N GLY A 530 -32.31 -0.59 -36.07
CA GLY A 530 -31.05 -0.63 -36.79
C GLY A 530 -30.95 0.22 -38.06
N GLU A 531 -32.04 0.83 -38.56
CA GLU A 531 -32.03 1.58 -39.84
C GLU A 531 -31.04 2.74 -39.81
N PHE A 532 -31.06 3.53 -38.73
CA PHE A 532 -30.16 4.68 -38.56
C PHE A 532 -28.68 4.26 -38.56
N LEU A 533 -28.30 3.26 -37.75
CA LEU A 533 -26.90 2.84 -37.67
C LEU A 533 -26.44 2.10 -38.93
N GLN A 534 -27.27 1.28 -39.57
CA GLN A 534 -26.91 0.59 -40.80
C GLN A 534 -26.68 1.55 -41.96
N SER A 535 -27.41 2.68 -41.99
CA SER A 535 -27.19 3.72 -43.00
C SER A 535 -25.85 4.46 -42.84
N TYR A 536 -25.35 4.55 -41.60
CA TYR A 536 -24.17 5.35 -41.26
C TYR A 536 -22.89 4.50 -41.15
N PHE A 537 -23.00 3.28 -40.62
CA PHE A 537 -21.89 2.39 -40.27
C PHE A 537 -21.74 1.19 -41.21
N SER A 538 -20.48 0.87 -41.53
CA SER A 538 -20.15 -0.33 -42.32
C SER A 538 -20.39 -1.61 -41.51
N GLY A 539 -20.74 -2.70 -42.19
CA GLY A 539 -20.93 -4.04 -41.59
C GLY A 539 -19.85 -4.47 -40.60
N PRO A 540 -18.54 -4.38 -40.90
CA PRO A 540 -17.48 -4.81 -39.97
C PRO A 540 -17.51 -4.11 -38.61
N ILE A 541 -17.74 -2.80 -38.57
CA ILE A 541 -17.83 -2.03 -37.32
C ILE A 541 -19.05 -2.47 -36.51
N LEU A 542 -20.18 -2.70 -37.18
CA LEU A 542 -21.40 -3.19 -36.53
C LEU A 542 -21.21 -4.59 -35.95
N TYR A 543 -20.59 -5.51 -36.69
CA TYR A 543 -20.31 -6.86 -36.18
C TYR A 543 -19.37 -6.85 -34.98
N LEU A 544 -18.35 -5.99 -35.00
CA LEU A 544 -17.46 -5.81 -33.86
C LEU A 544 -18.19 -5.22 -32.65
N GLY A 545 -19.10 -4.27 -32.88
CA GLY A 545 -19.98 -3.74 -31.84
C GLY A 545 -20.90 -4.80 -31.24
N VAL A 546 -21.49 -5.66 -32.07
CA VAL A 546 -22.32 -6.79 -31.63
C VAL A 546 -21.49 -7.81 -30.86
N PHE A 547 -20.25 -8.10 -31.29
CA PHE A 547 -19.32 -8.95 -30.55
C PHE A 547 -19.07 -8.38 -29.14
N ASN A 548 -18.74 -7.10 -29.03
CA ASN A 548 -18.51 -6.44 -27.75
C ASN A 548 -19.77 -6.46 -26.87
N LEU A 549 -20.94 -6.18 -27.46
CA LEU A 549 -22.21 -6.16 -26.76
C LEU A 549 -22.59 -7.54 -26.23
N ILE A 550 -22.51 -8.58 -27.04
CA ILE A 550 -22.97 -9.92 -26.65
C ILE A 550 -21.85 -10.66 -25.92
N ILE A 551 -20.73 -10.93 -26.62
CA ILE A 551 -19.64 -11.75 -26.10
C ILE A 551 -18.90 -11.02 -24.98
N GLY A 552 -18.60 -9.72 -25.17
CA GLY A 552 -17.90 -8.94 -24.15
C GLY A 552 -18.66 -8.83 -22.84
N ASN A 553 -19.95 -8.49 -22.88
CA ASN A 553 -20.78 -8.42 -21.67
C ASN A 553 -20.99 -9.81 -21.07
N PHE A 554 -21.26 -10.83 -21.88
CA PHE A 554 -21.40 -12.21 -21.40
C PHE A 554 -20.13 -12.67 -20.66
N LEU A 555 -18.95 -12.45 -21.23
CA LEU A 555 -17.68 -12.81 -20.59
C LEU A 555 -17.47 -12.04 -19.29
N GLY A 556 -17.76 -10.73 -19.25
CA GLY A 556 -17.65 -9.94 -18.02
C GLY A 556 -18.58 -10.44 -16.90
N ILE A 557 -19.82 -10.79 -17.24
CA ILE A 557 -20.79 -11.40 -16.32
C ILE A 557 -20.29 -12.77 -15.85
N TYR A 558 -19.93 -13.65 -16.80
CA TYR A 558 -19.49 -15.02 -16.52
C TYR A 558 -18.24 -15.08 -15.65
N LEU A 559 -17.24 -14.24 -15.91
CA LEU A 559 -16.03 -14.18 -15.10
C LEU A 559 -16.31 -13.68 -13.67
N SER A 560 -17.25 -12.74 -13.52
CA SER A 560 -17.70 -12.29 -12.20
C SER A 560 -18.44 -13.40 -11.44
N MET A 561 -19.25 -14.22 -12.14
CA MET A 561 -19.89 -15.41 -11.56
C MET A 561 -18.87 -16.42 -11.05
N LEU A 562 -17.86 -16.75 -11.87
CA LEU A 562 -16.81 -17.71 -11.50
C LEU A 562 -16.05 -17.25 -10.26
N ALA A 563 -15.80 -15.95 -10.13
CA ALA A 563 -15.07 -15.40 -9.00
C ALA A 563 -15.75 -15.63 -7.66
N VAL A 564 -17.06 -15.41 -7.57
CA VAL A 564 -17.79 -15.64 -6.33
C VAL A 564 -18.05 -17.13 -6.05
N PHE A 565 -18.19 -17.94 -7.10
CA PHE A 565 -18.27 -19.40 -6.95
C PHE A 565 -16.98 -19.96 -6.32
N ARG A 566 -15.82 -19.48 -6.78
CA ARG A 566 -14.50 -19.87 -6.24
C ARG A 566 -14.35 -19.56 -4.76
N ARG A 567 -14.94 -18.46 -4.29
CA ARG A 567 -14.93 -18.07 -2.87
C ARG A 567 -16.07 -18.69 -2.04
N GLY A 568 -16.96 -19.50 -2.65
CA GLY A 568 -18.12 -20.08 -1.97
C GLY A 568 -19.19 -19.04 -1.58
N ILE A 569 -19.26 -17.91 -2.28
CA ILE A 569 -20.24 -16.83 -2.03
C ILE A 569 -21.40 -16.94 -3.03
N ASP A 570 -22.03 -18.11 -3.09
CA ASP A 570 -22.98 -18.50 -4.15
C ASP A 570 -24.21 -17.58 -4.26
N LYS A 571 -24.59 -16.94 -3.14
CA LYS A 571 -25.72 -16.00 -3.08
C LYS A 571 -25.56 -14.80 -4.01
N LEU A 572 -24.33 -14.46 -4.41
CA LEU A 572 -24.04 -13.33 -5.29
C LEU A 572 -24.07 -13.67 -6.79
N ILE A 573 -24.15 -14.96 -7.16
CA ILE A 573 -24.08 -15.39 -8.56
C ILE A 573 -25.16 -14.71 -9.41
N PHE A 574 -26.41 -14.65 -8.94
CA PHE A 574 -27.49 -14.02 -9.70
C PHE A 574 -27.34 -12.50 -9.83
N TYR A 575 -26.64 -11.84 -8.89
CA TYR A 575 -26.38 -10.40 -8.97
C TYR A 575 -25.42 -10.03 -10.09
N SER A 576 -24.55 -10.97 -10.52
CA SER A 576 -23.63 -10.74 -11.65
C SER A 576 -24.36 -10.45 -12.98
N LEU A 577 -25.59 -10.95 -13.16
CA LEU A 577 -26.43 -10.64 -14.32
C LEU A 577 -26.74 -9.14 -14.42
N LEU A 578 -26.64 -8.42 -13.30
CA LEU A 578 -26.91 -6.99 -13.19
C LEU A 578 -25.63 -6.14 -13.26
N ASN A 579 -24.46 -6.75 -13.49
CA ASN A 579 -23.20 -6.04 -13.72
C ASN A 579 -23.27 -4.96 -14.81
N PRO A 580 -23.99 -5.14 -15.94
CA PRO A 580 -24.13 -4.07 -16.93
C PRO A 580 -24.68 -2.76 -16.36
N LEU A 581 -25.60 -2.82 -15.38
CA LEU A 581 -26.13 -1.63 -14.70
C LEU A 581 -25.07 -0.98 -13.81
N TYR A 582 -24.26 -1.79 -13.12
CA TYR A 582 -23.12 -1.32 -12.33
C TYR A 582 -22.06 -0.63 -13.20
N TRP A 583 -21.81 -1.14 -14.42
CA TRP A 583 -20.85 -0.57 -15.34
C TRP A 583 -21.23 0.82 -15.86
N TRP A 584 -22.50 1.23 -15.77
CA TRP A 584 -22.89 2.61 -16.03
C TRP A 584 -22.38 3.55 -14.94
N LEU A 585 -22.43 3.12 -13.66
CA LEU A 585 -21.85 3.87 -12.55
C LEU A 585 -20.32 4.01 -12.70
N THR A 586 -19.63 2.96 -13.13
CA THR A 586 -18.17 3.03 -13.38
C THR A 586 -17.86 3.98 -14.53
N SER A 587 -18.71 4.04 -15.57
CA SER A 587 -18.56 5.00 -16.67
C SER A 587 -18.71 6.45 -16.22
N ILE A 588 -19.71 6.75 -15.37
CA ILE A 588 -19.89 8.08 -14.77
C ILE A 588 -18.65 8.47 -13.94
N ALA A 589 -18.15 7.53 -13.12
CA ALA A 589 -16.93 7.74 -12.34
C ALA A 589 -15.69 7.95 -13.24
N ALA A 590 -15.59 7.26 -14.38
CA ALA A 590 -14.51 7.42 -15.35
C ALA A 590 -14.49 8.82 -15.95
N TRP A 591 -15.63 9.34 -16.41
CA TRP A 591 -15.73 10.69 -16.94
C TRP A 591 -15.42 11.76 -15.89
N LYS A 592 -15.89 11.56 -14.65
CA LYS A 592 -15.52 12.42 -13.52
C LYS A 592 -14.02 12.39 -13.27
N GLY A 593 -13.39 11.21 -13.27
CA GLY A 593 -11.95 11.05 -13.09
C GLY A 593 -11.13 11.72 -14.20
N ILE A 594 -11.54 11.55 -15.46
CA ILE A 594 -10.95 12.21 -16.64
C ILE A 594 -11.03 13.73 -16.48
N PHE A 595 -12.21 14.28 -16.17
CA PHE A 595 -12.38 15.72 -15.95
C PHE A 595 -11.46 16.23 -14.83
N GLN A 596 -11.41 15.51 -13.71
CA GLN A 596 -10.56 15.87 -12.57
C GLN A 596 -9.06 15.79 -12.87
N LEU A 597 -8.62 14.93 -13.77
CA LEU A 597 -7.22 14.87 -14.19
C LEU A 597 -6.75 16.23 -14.74
N PHE A 598 -7.61 16.93 -15.48
CA PHE A 598 -7.30 18.24 -16.06
C PHE A 598 -7.51 19.40 -15.08
N THR A 599 -8.54 19.33 -14.22
CA THR A 599 -8.87 20.47 -13.34
C THR A 599 -8.20 20.40 -11.97
N ARG A 600 -8.01 19.20 -11.42
CA ARG A 600 -7.58 18.94 -10.03
C ARG A 600 -6.82 17.59 -9.93
N PRO A 601 -5.67 17.44 -10.60
CA PRO A 601 -4.97 16.16 -10.71
C PRO A 601 -4.63 15.54 -9.34
N PHE A 602 -4.13 16.36 -8.42
CA PHE A 602 -3.66 15.92 -7.09
C PHE A 602 -4.75 15.88 -6.02
N PHE A 603 -6.00 16.22 -6.36
CA PHE A 603 -7.07 16.28 -5.38
C PHE A 603 -7.43 14.87 -4.89
N TRP A 604 -7.23 14.62 -3.60
CA TRP A 604 -7.57 13.37 -2.95
C TRP A 604 -9.01 13.42 -2.43
N GLU A 605 -9.93 12.78 -3.14
CA GLU A 605 -11.29 12.59 -2.63
C GLU A 605 -11.30 11.50 -1.57
N LYS A 606 -11.26 11.92 -0.29
CA LYS A 606 -11.35 11.02 0.85
C LYS A 606 -12.67 10.25 0.82
N THR A 607 -12.58 8.93 1.01
CA THR A 607 -13.72 8.05 1.24
C THR A 607 -14.12 8.12 2.71
N ILE A 608 -15.41 8.17 3.01
CA ILE A 608 -15.91 8.03 4.38
C ILE A 608 -15.92 6.54 4.75
N HIS A 609 -15.34 6.19 5.90
CA HIS A 609 -15.32 4.83 6.46
C HIS A 609 -16.28 4.72 7.65
N GLY A 610 -16.66 3.50 8.01
CA GLY A 610 -17.52 3.18 9.14
C GLY A 610 -19.01 3.30 8.85
N LEU A 611 -19.43 3.32 7.58
CA LEU A 611 -20.84 3.52 7.20
C LEU A 611 -21.77 2.42 7.77
N GLN A 612 -21.31 1.16 7.78
CA GLN A 612 -22.04 0.06 8.41
C GLN A 612 -22.00 0.13 9.94
N LEU A 613 -20.90 0.64 10.52
CA LEU A 613 -20.75 0.75 11.96
C LEU A 613 -21.63 1.88 12.54
N GLU A 614 -21.88 2.93 11.76
CA GLU A 614 -22.84 4.00 12.08
C GLU A 614 -24.30 3.51 11.96
N GLU A 615 -24.66 2.80 10.88
CA GLU A 615 -26.01 2.23 10.73
C GLU A 615 -26.43 1.35 11.92
N LYS A 616 -25.49 0.58 12.48
CA LYS A 616 -25.73 -0.27 13.67
C LYS A 616 -25.81 0.49 15.00
N GLN A 617 -25.42 1.77 15.05
CA GLN A 617 -25.58 2.61 16.24
C GLN A 617 -26.93 3.33 16.25
N ASP A 618 -27.51 3.53 15.06
CA ASP A 618 -28.82 4.16 14.88
C ASP A 618 -30.00 3.16 14.93
N GLU A 619 -29.73 1.84 14.80
CA GLU A 619 -30.64 0.71 15.08
C GLU A 619 -30.63 0.32 16.56
#